data_AF-T2I882-F1
#
_entry.id   AF-T2I882-F1
#
_cell.length_a   1.000
_cell.length_b   1.000
_cell.length_c   1.000
_cell.angle_alpha   90.00
_cell.angle_beta   90.00
_cell.angle_gamma   90.00
#
_symmetry.space_group_name_H-M   'P 1'
#
loop_
_entity.id
_entity.type
_entity.pdbx_description
1 polymer ?
#
loop_
_entity_poly.entity_id
_entity_poly.type
_entity_poly.pdbx_seq_one_letter_code
_entity_poly.pdbx_strand_id
1 'polypeptide(L)'
;MRLVERHIIKKNHRFYAEIDRLCFLSKNLYNYANYLCRQSFIFENTYRNYYDIQKTLQSQLDYQAMPAKVSQQVLMILDRNWISFKESNLAYKETPSKFKARPRLPGYKHKIKGRNVVVYTAKL
;
A
#
# COMPACT_ATOMS: atom_id res chain seq x y z
N MET A 1 5.82 26.39 -8.07
CA MET A 1 6.66 25.44 -7.29
C MET A 1 6.22 25.54 -5.83
N ARG A 2 5.74 24.45 -5.21
CA ARG A 2 5.41 24.46 -3.76
C ARG A 2 6.68 24.13 -2.98
N LEU A 3 7.02 24.94 -1.97
CA LEU A 3 8.11 24.63 -1.06
C LEU A 3 7.74 23.38 -0.26
N VAL A 4 8.61 22.36 -0.27
CA VAL A 4 8.43 21.14 0.52
C VAL A 4 9.68 20.92 1.37
N GLU A 5 9.46 20.52 2.62
CA GLU A 5 10.54 20.17 3.55
C GLU A 5 10.75 18.64 3.55
N ARG A 6 12.02 18.21 3.60
CA ARG A 6 12.39 16.81 3.67
C ARG A 6 13.46 16.59 4.72
N HIS A 7 13.17 15.75 5.71
CA HIS A 7 14.15 15.30 6.70
C HIS A 7 14.60 13.87 6.39
N ILE A 8 15.90 13.62 6.44
CA ILE A 8 16.47 12.29 6.25
C ILE A 8 16.97 11.78 7.60
N ILE A 9 16.27 10.80 8.15
CA ILE A 9 16.60 10.21 9.45
C ILE A 9 17.60 9.07 9.25
N LYS A 10 18.80 9.20 9.86
CA LYS A 10 19.86 8.17 9.85
C LYS A 10 19.63 7.14 10.97
N LYS A 11 20.27 5.98 10.87
CA LYS A 11 20.15 4.86 11.84
C LYS A 11 20.48 5.23 13.29
N ASN A 12 21.39 6.17 13.48
CA ASN A 12 21.80 6.65 14.80
C ASN A 12 20.84 7.68 15.42
N HIS A 13 19.79 8.07 14.71
CA HIS A 13 18.81 9.02 15.21
C HIS A 13 17.87 8.36 16.23
N ARG A 14 17.53 9.07 17.31
CA ARG A 14 16.67 8.56 18.39
C ARG A 14 15.32 7.98 17.93
N PHE A 15 14.72 8.55 16.87
CA PHE A 15 13.43 8.09 16.33
C PHE A 15 13.54 7.02 15.23
N TYR A 16 14.75 6.62 14.81
CA TYR A 16 14.91 5.70 13.69
C TYR A 16 14.22 4.35 13.95
N ALA A 17 14.41 3.78 15.14
CA ALA A 17 13.84 2.48 15.49
C ALA A 17 12.30 2.48 15.47
N GLU A 18 11.69 3.57 15.93
CA GLU A 18 10.23 3.74 15.92
C GLU A 18 9.69 3.88 14.50
N ILE A 19 10.32 4.72 13.67
CA ILE A 19 9.95 4.90 12.26
C ILE A 19 10.09 3.58 11.50
N ASP A 20 11.18 2.84 11.70
CA ASP A 20 11.39 1.54 11.06
C ASP A 20 10.31 0.53 11.46
N ARG A 21 9.94 0.50 12.75
CA ARG A 21 8.84 -0.35 13.25
C ARG A 21 7.51 0.00 12.59
N LEU A 22 7.16 1.28 12.51
CA LEU A 22 5.92 1.72 11.85
C LEU A 22 5.90 1.36 10.36
N CYS A 23 7.03 1.55 9.66
CA CYS A 23 7.17 1.15 8.27
C CYS A 23 7.06 -0.37 8.07
N PHE A 24 7.49 -1.17 9.05
CA PHE A 24 7.32 -2.62 9.04
C PHE A 24 5.86 -3.04 9.26
N LEU A 25 5.16 -2.42 10.22
CA LEU A 25 3.74 -2.67 10.48
C LEU A 25 2.88 -2.30 9.27
N SER A 26 3.12 -1.13 8.67
CA SER A 26 2.47 -0.72 7.41
C SER A 26 2.71 -1.72 6.28
N LYS A 27 3.91 -2.31 6.21
CA LYS A 27 4.20 -3.36 5.23
C LYS A 27 3.39 -4.64 5.49
N ASN A 28 3.18 -5.03 6.74
CA ASN A 28 2.34 -6.19 7.06
C ASN A 28 0.90 -5.97 6.62
N LEU A 29 0.30 -4.84 7.01
CA LEU A 29 -1.06 -4.49 6.62
C LEU A 29 -1.20 -4.43 5.09
N TYR A 30 -0.25 -3.79 4.40
CA TYR A 30 -0.25 -3.74 2.93
C TYR A 30 -0.23 -5.15 2.31
N ASN A 31 0.66 -6.03 2.78
CA ASN A 31 0.76 -7.38 2.23
C ASN A 31 -0.50 -8.22 2.50
N TYR A 32 -1.06 -8.12 3.71
CA TYR A 32 -2.27 -8.86 4.08
C TYR A 32 -3.48 -8.40 3.27
N ALA A 33 -3.69 -7.08 3.18
CA ALA A 33 -4.75 -6.50 2.35
C ALA A 33 -4.55 -6.84 0.87
N ASN A 34 -3.32 -6.75 0.35
CA ASN A 34 -3.02 -7.10 -1.03
C ASN A 34 -3.25 -8.58 -1.30
N TYR A 35 -3.00 -9.46 -0.33
CA TYR A 35 -3.31 -10.88 -0.47
C TYR A 35 -4.81 -11.07 -0.72
N LEU A 36 -5.69 -10.43 0.06
CA LEU A 36 -7.14 -10.51 -0.14
C LEU A 36 -7.58 -9.99 -1.52
N CYS A 37 -7.06 -8.83 -1.95
CA CYS A 37 -7.34 -8.30 -3.29
C CYS A 37 -6.87 -9.26 -4.39
N ARG A 38 -5.67 -9.84 -4.25
CA ARG A 38 -5.13 -10.80 -5.23
C ARG A 38 -5.92 -12.10 -5.29
N GLN A 39 -6.32 -12.66 -4.15
CA GLN A 39 -7.13 -13.88 -4.11
C GLN A 39 -8.45 -13.65 -4.86
N SER A 40 -9.16 -12.57 -4.51
CA SER A 40 -10.42 -12.21 -5.16
C SER A 40 -10.25 -11.94 -6.66
N PHE A 41 -9.18 -11.24 -7.05
CA PHE A 41 -8.93 -10.95 -8.46
C PHE A 41 -8.56 -12.19 -9.28
N ILE A 42 -7.73 -13.08 -8.73
CA ILE A 42 -7.22 -14.25 -9.46
C ILE A 42 -8.27 -15.36 -9.54
N PHE A 43 -9.02 -15.61 -8.47
CA PHE A 43 -9.91 -16.76 -8.36
C PHE A 43 -11.39 -16.41 -8.56
N GLU A 44 -11.81 -15.19 -8.21
CA GLU A 44 -13.20 -14.74 -8.31
C GLU A 44 -13.41 -13.75 -9.47
N ASN A 45 -12.33 -13.37 -10.17
CA ASN A 45 -12.31 -12.36 -11.24
C ASN A 45 -12.96 -11.02 -10.82
N THR A 46 -12.87 -10.67 -9.53
CA THR A 46 -13.41 -9.43 -8.97
C THR A 46 -12.37 -8.68 -8.14
N TYR A 47 -12.55 -7.37 -8.01
CA TYR A 47 -11.67 -6.52 -7.22
C TYR A 47 -12.39 -5.97 -6.01
N ARG A 48 -11.85 -6.28 -4.83
CA ARG A 48 -12.28 -5.69 -3.55
C ARG A 48 -11.65 -4.33 -3.40
N ASN A 49 -12.49 -3.30 -3.39
CA ASN A 49 -12.03 -1.92 -3.31
C ASN A 49 -11.63 -1.54 -1.87
N TYR A 50 -11.17 -0.30 -1.69
CA TYR A 50 -10.82 0.25 -0.38
C TYR A 50 -11.90 0.01 0.70
N TYR A 51 -13.17 0.27 0.42
CA TYR A 51 -14.24 0.18 1.43
C TYR A 51 -14.46 -1.26 1.88
N ASP A 52 -14.46 -2.21 0.93
CA ASP A 52 -14.62 -3.64 1.23
C ASP A 52 -13.47 -4.15 2.11
N ILE A 53 -12.24 -3.81 1.73
CA ILE A 53 -11.04 -4.21 2.45
C ILE A 53 -10.99 -3.55 3.83
N GLN A 54 -11.26 -2.26 3.93
CA GLN A 54 -11.26 -1.54 5.19
C GLN A 54 -12.27 -2.14 6.17
N LYS A 55 -13.50 -2.41 5.72
CA LYS A 55 -14.54 -3.04 6.53
C LYS A 55 -14.14 -4.45 6.99
N THR A 56 -13.52 -5.23 6.11
CA THR A 56 -13.06 -6.58 6.42
C THR A 56 -11.95 -6.60 7.47
N LEU A 57 -11.07 -5.59 7.47
CA LEU A 57 -9.85 -5.58 8.28
C LEU A 57 -9.98 -4.84 9.62
N GLN A 58 -11.12 -4.25 9.96
CA GLN A 58 -11.24 -3.37 11.15
C GLN A 58 -10.82 -4.05 12.46
N SER A 59 -11.09 -5.35 12.60
CA SER A 59 -10.73 -6.17 13.76
C SER A 59 -9.44 -6.98 13.58
N GLN A 60 -8.75 -6.83 12.45
CA GLN A 60 -7.55 -7.61 12.15
C GLN A 60 -6.31 -7.00 12.82
N LEU A 61 -5.41 -7.88 13.27
CA LEU A 61 -4.23 -7.52 14.06
C LEU A 61 -3.34 -6.45 13.41
N ASP A 62 -2.99 -6.59 12.13
CA ASP A 62 -2.12 -5.62 11.44
C ASP A 62 -2.83 -4.27 11.24
N TYR A 63 -4.14 -4.25 11.10
CA TYR A 63 -4.92 -3.01 11.03
C TYR A 63 -4.92 -2.27 12.38
N GLN A 64 -5.08 -3.02 13.47
CA GLN A 64 -5.08 -2.48 14.84
C GLN A 64 -3.68 -2.16 15.39
N ALA A 65 -2.63 -2.64 14.73
CA ALA A 65 -1.24 -2.40 15.14
C ALA A 65 -0.78 -0.94 14.97
N MET A 66 -1.58 -0.09 14.31
CA MET A 66 -1.32 1.34 14.11
C MET A 66 -2.59 2.14 14.35
N PRO A 67 -2.51 3.47 14.55
CA PRO A 67 -3.70 4.31 14.63
C PRO A 67 -4.60 4.12 13.40
N ALA A 68 -5.91 3.96 13.60
CA ALA A 68 -6.85 3.61 12.54
C ALA A 68 -6.74 4.51 11.29
N LYS A 69 -6.51 5.82 11.46
CA LYS A 69 -6.31 6.76 10.35
C LYS A 69 -5.07 6.43 9.51
N VAL A 70 -3.99 5.98 10.14
CA VAL A 70 -2.76 5.57 9.45
C VAL A 70 -3.00 4.27 8.69
N SER A 71 -3.67 3.30 9.30
CA SER A 71 -4.05 2.04 8.65
C SER A 71 -4.94 2.29 7.43
N GLN A 72 -5.90 3.20 7.52
CA GLN A 72 -6.73 3.62 6.39
C GLN A 72 -5.89 4.18 5.23
N GLN A 73 -4.89 5.03 5.51
CA GLN A 73 -4.00 5.55 4.46
C GLN A 73 -3.21 4.43 3.76
N VAL A 74 -2.76 3.41 4.48
CA VAL A 74 -2.10 2.24 3.88
C VAL A 74 -3.02 1.52 2.90
N LEU A 75 -4.29 1.32 3.28
CA LEU A 75 -5.29 0.69 2.42
C LEU A 75 -5.63 1.56 1.20
N MET A 76 -5.73 2.89 1.37
CA MET A 76 -5.94 3.81 0.24
C MET A 76 -4.78 3.80 -0.75
N ILE A 77 -3.53 3.68 -0.27
CA ILE A 77 -2.36 3.54 -1.15
C ILE A 77 -2.42 2.23 -1.93
N LEU A 78 -2.81 1.12 -1.28
CA LEU A 78 -3.02 -0.14 -1.96
C LEU A 78 -4.10 -0.02 -3.05
N ASP A 79 -5.22 0.62 -2.74
CA ASP A 79 -6.33 0.80 -3.68
C ASP A 79 -5.91 1.59 -4.93
N ARG A 80 -5.15 2.68 -4.74
CA ARG A 80 -4.55 3.44 -5.85
C ARG A 80 -3.61 2.59 -6.70
N ASN A 81 -2.80 1.73 -6.09
CA ASN A 81 -1.91 0.83 -6.84
C ASN A 81 -2.70 -0.16 -7.72
N TRP A 82 -3.84 -0.65 -7.22
CA TRP A 82 -4.71 -1.54 -7.97
C TRP A 82 -5.47 -0.84 -9.10
N ILE A 83 -5.97 0.38 -8.86
CA ILE A 83 -6.59 1.21 -9.91
C ILE A 83 -5.57 1.47 -11.02
N SER A 84 -4.37 1.94 -10.66
CA SER A 84 -3.29 2.19 -11.61
C SER A 84 -2.91 0.94 -12.42
N PHE A 85 -2.87 -0.24 -11.78
CA PHE A 85 -2.65 -1.51 -12.47
C PHE A 85 -3.75 -1.82 -13.50
N LYS A 86 -5.03 -1.62 -13.15
CA LYS A 86 -6.16 -1.86 -14.05
C LYS A 86 -6.13 -0.92 -15.25
N GLU A 87 -5.98 0.37 -15.00
CA GLU A 87 -5.88 1.41 -16.04
C GLU A 87 -4.69 1.15 -16.97
N SER A 88 -3.52 0.84 -16.39
CA SER A 88 -2.33 0.52 -17.18
C SER A 88 -2.53 -0.73 -18.04
N ASN A 89 -3.26 -1.74 -17.55
CA ASN A 89 -3.55 -2.93 -18.36
C ASN A 89 -4.53 -2.64 -19.50
N LEU A 90 -5.51 -1.77 -19.30
CA LEU A 90 -6.42 -1.33 -20.38
C LEU A 90 -5.62 -0.58 -21.45
N ALA A 91 -4.82 0.41 -21.05
CA ALA A 91 -3.95 1.16 -21.96
C ALA A 91 -2.93 0.25 -22.68
N TYR A 92 -2.39 -0.77 -21.99
CA TYR A 92 -1.51 -1.76 -22.62
C TYR A 92 -2.22 -2.60 -23.69
N LYS A 93 -3.49 -2.97 -23.47
CA LYS A 93 -4.27 -3.71 -24.48
C LYS A 93 -4.52 -2.87 -25.73
N GLU A 94 -4.76 -1.57 -25.57
CA GLU A 94 -5.01 -0.65 -26.69
C GLU A 94 -3.73 -0.26 -27.44
N THR A 95 -2.63 -0.01 -26.72
CA THR A 95 -1.36 0.40 -27.34
C THR A 95 -0.16 -0.22 -26.65
N PRO A 96 0.15 -1.51 -26.93
CA PRO A 96 1.28 -2.22 -26.30
C PRO A 96 2.63 -1.53 -26.51
N SER A 97 2.83 -0.85 -27.66
CA SER A 97 4.09 -0.18 -28.03
C SER A 97 4.48 0.98 -27.11
N LYS A 98 3.54 1.55 -26.34
CA LYS A 98 3.83 2.59 -25.33
C LYS A 98 4.46 2.01 -24.05
N PHE A 99 4.53 0.68 -23.92
CA PHE A 99 5.00 0.00 -22.73
C PHE A 99 6.22 -0.87 -23.04
N LYS A 100 7.19 -0.89 -22.12
CA LYS A 100 8.33 -1.80 -22.20
C LYS A 100 7.94 -3.26 -21.95
N ALA A 101 6.85 -3.48 -21.21
CA ALA A 101 6.30 -4.78 -20.87
C ALA A 101 4.85 -4.65 -20.36
N ARG A 102 4.14 -5.77 -20.34
CA ARG A 102 2.79 -5.84 -19.75
C ARG A 102 2.80 -5.45 -18.26
N PRO A 103 1.91 -4.54 -17.81
CA PRO A 103 1.78 -4.18 -16.40
C PRO A 103 1.42 -5.38 -15.52
N ARG A 104 2.10 -5.51 -14.38
CA ARG A 104 1.97 -6.64 -13.46
C ARG A 104 1.13 -6.27 -12.25
N LEU A 105 0.46 -7.27 -11.66
CA LEU A 105 -0.31 -7.11 -10.43
C LEU A 105 0.54 -6.48 -9.32
N PRO A 106 -0.06 -5.66 -8.42
CA PRO A 106 0.63 -5.19 -7.22
C PRO A 106 1.28 -6.35 -6.46
N GLY A 107 2.60 -6.27 -6.32
CA GLY A 107 3.40 -7.31 -5.68
C GLY A 107 3.40 -7.22 -4.15
N TYR A 108 3.85 -8.29 -3.51
CA TYR A 108 4.13 -8.28 -2.08
C TYR A 108 5.48 -7.64 -1.80
N LYS A 109 5.56 -6.92 -0.68
CA LYS A 109 6.82 -6.44 -0.12
C LYS A 109 7.54 -7.57 0.59
N HIS A 110 8.88 -7.54 0.60
CA HIS A 110 9.68 -8.59 1.21
C HIS A 110 9.31 -8.84 2.69
N LYS A 111 9.15 -10.11 3.09
CA LYS A 111 8.66 -10.49 4.42
C LYS A 111 9.45 -9.88 5.58
N ILE A 112 10.77 -10.04 5.55
CA ILE A 112 11.69 -9.59 6.63
C ILE A 112 12.23 -8.17 6.37
N LYS A 113 12.87 -7.97 5.22
CA LYS A 113 13.55 -6.72 4.86
C LYS A 113 12.63 -5.62 4.28
N GLY A 114 11.37 -5.94 3.98
CA GLY A 114 10.46 -5.00 3.33
C GLY A 114 9.93 -3.95 4.30
N ARG A 115 9.66 -2.75 3.75
CA ARG A 115 9.07 -1.61 4.45
C ARG A 115 8.01 -0.97 3.56
N ASN A 116 7.07 -0.27 4.17
CA ASN A 116 6.06 0.50 3.46
C ASN A 116 5.98 1.92 4.01
N VAL A 117 5.49 2.83 3.17
CA VAL A 117 5.23 4.21 3.57
C VAL A 117 4.16 4.26 4.66
N VAL A 118 4.30 5.22 5.57
CA VAL A 118 3.35 5.52 6.62
C VAL A 118 2.95 6.98 6.44
N VAL A 119 1.66 7.26 6.34
CA VAL A 119 1.16 8.61 6.09
C VAL A 119 0.39 9.09 7.32
N TYR A 120 0.86 10.17 7.91
CA TYR A 120 0.17 10.90 8.95
C TYR A 120 -0.43 12.17 8.35
N THR A 121 -1.75 12.30 8.45
CA THR A 121 -2.46 13.51 8.06
C THR A 121 -2.56 14.42 9.28
N ALA A 122 -2.17 15.68 9.15
CA ALA A 122 -2.46 16.67 10.19
C ALA A 122 -3.98 16.76 10.41
N LYS A 123 -4.41 16.98 11.65
CA LYS A 123 -5.73 17.56 11.87
C LYS A 123 -5.63 19.02 11.40
N LEU A 124 -6.45 19.39 10.44
CA LEU A 124 -6.80 20.81 10.24
C LEU A 124 -7.55 21.30 11.49
#